data_AF-A0A0B6Z2J5-F1
#
_entry.id   AF-A0A0B6Z2J5-F1
#
_cell.length_a   1.000
_cell.length_b   1.000
_cell.length_c   1.000
_cell.angle_alpha   90.00
_cell.angle_beta   90.00
_cell.angle_gamma   90.00
#
_symmetry.space_group_name_H-M   'P 1'
#
loop_
_entity.id
_entity.type
_entity.pdbx_description
1 polymer ?
#
loop_
_entity_poly.entity_id
_entity_poly.type
_entity_poly.pdbx_seq_one_letter_code
_entity_poly.pdbx_strand_id
1 'polypeptide(L)'
;FAREENFSVEKTSTLFSIVKRIFDVSRETPYGNLDYTYEYFKELLYCHSFNRPPNNIELFTHDDVVKISNYVLNTFFRNFKLYKYVFTPTVRLDLTFTYLGALPPSPPEAEMKTQDSPLEEKMLFDQGTEAEDIDPEKLLAEEELKRIVTEFLTKEAKKVEGNIDQHLKVAAEALHARIEPMI
;
A
#
# COMPACT_ATOMS: atom_id res chain seq x y z
N PHE A 1 17.47 9.51 24.27
CA PHE A 1 16.27 8.74 24.65
C PHE A 1 16.50 7.83 25.86
N ALA A 2 17.02 6.60 25.74
CA ALA A 2 17.07 5.66 26.88
C ALA A 2 17.86 6.18 28.11
N ARG A 3 18.92 6.97 27.87
CA ARG A 3 19.67 7.66 28.93
C ARG A 3 18.92 8.84 29.55
N GLU A 4 18.10 9.54 28.77
CA GLU A 4 17.31 10.69 29.23
C GLU A 4 16.12 10.23 30.07
N GLU A 5 15.50 9.11 29.67
CA GLU A 5 14.37 8.49 30.38
C GLU A 5 14.79 7.55 31.52
N ASN A 6 16.10 7.46 31.83
CA ASN A 6 16.65 6.61 32.88
C ASN A 6 16.19 5.14 32.81
N PHE A 7 16.17 4.57 31.60
CA PHE A 7 15.75 3.18 31.41
C PHE A 7 16.74 2.18 32.02
N SER A 8 16.21 1.11 32.61
CA SER A 8 17.00 -0.07 33.02
C SER A 8 17.72 -0.69 31.81
N VAL A 9 18.77 -1.45 32.08
CA VAL A 9 19.51 -2.23 31.08
C VAL A 9 18.56 -3.17 30.32
N GLU A 10 17.62 -3.78 31.03
CA GLU A 10 16.62 -4.70 30.46
C GLU A 10 15.66 -3.97 29.50
N LYS A 11 15.13 -2.81 29.93
CA LYS A 11 14.26 -1.95 29.10
C LYS A 11 14.98 -1.49 27.84
N THR A 12 16.24 -1.07 27.98
CA THR A 12 17.07 -0.60 26.86
C THR A 12 17.37 -1.72 25.87
N SER A 13 17.76 -2.90 26.36
CA SER A 13 18.01 -4.09 25.54
C SER A 13 16.74 -4.52 24.77
N THR A 14 15.59 -4.49 25.45
CA THR A 14 14.31 -4.83 24.85
C THR A 14 13.93 -3.82 23.77
N LEU A 15 14.03 -2.52 24.04
CA LEU A 15 13.77 -1.48 23.05
C LEU A 15 14.67 -1.64 21.81
N PHE A 16 15.96 -1.88 22.00
CA PHE A 16 16.89 -2.12 20.90
C PHE A 16 16.50 -3.37 20.10
N SER A 17 16.08 -4.43 20.77
CA SER A 17 15.62 -5.68 20.13
C SER A 17 14.35 -5.46 19.30
N ILE A 18 13.40 -4.66 19.79
CA ILE A 18 12.20 -4.27 19.04
C ILE A 18 12.60 -3.51 17.77
N VAL A 19 13.44 -2.47 17.91
CA VAL A 19 13.89 -1.65 16.76
C VAL A 19 14.64 -2.49 15.73
N LYS A 20 15.48 -3.42 16.19
CA LYS A 20 16.16 -4.37 15.30
C LYS A 20 15.15 -5.24 14.53
N ARG A 21 14.16 -5.81 15.22
CA ARG A 21 13.16 -6.67 14.57
C ARG A 21 12.34 -5.94 13.53
N ILE A 22 11.87 -4.73 13.81
CA ILE A 22 11.12 -3.94 12.82
C ILE A 22 11.99 -3.55 11.62
N PHE A 23 13.30 -3.35 11.84
CA PHE A 23 14.24 -3.09 10.76
C PHE A 23 14.51 -4.33 9.89
N ASP A 24 14.61 -5.51 10.51
CA ASP A 24 14.75 -6.76 9.75
C ASP A 24 13.51 -6.98 8.86
N VAL A 25 12.31 -6.81 9.42
CA VAL A 25 11.03 -6.90 8.69
C VAL A 25 10.94 -5.85 7.58
N SER A 26 11.41 -4.62 7.79
CA SER A 26 11.35 -3.58 6.75
C SER A 26 12.18 -3.94 5.50
N ARG A 27 13.23 -4.74 5.68
CA ARG A 27 14.16 -5.17 4.62
C ARG A 27 13.78 -6.48 3.94
N GLU A 28 12.90 -7.30 4.54
CA GLU A 28 12.48 -8.59 3.98
C GLU A 28 11.91 -8.50 2.56
N THR A 29 11.26 -7.38 2.23
CA THR A 29 10.64 -7.17 0.93
C THR A 29 11.06 -5.84 0.31
N PRO A 30 11.30 -5.78 -1.01
CA PRO A 30 11.51 -4.51 -1.70
C PRO A 30 10.24 -3.68 -1.85
N TYR A 31 9.07 -4.30 -1.67
CA TYR A 31 7.78 -3.61 -1.76
C TYR A 31 7.48 -2.78 -0.51
N GLY A 32 6.58 -1.80 -0.65
CA GLY A 32 6.13 -0.98 0.48
C GLY A 32 5.45 -1.83 1.56
N ASN A 33 6.03 -1.86 2.76
CA ASN A 33 5.55 -2.62 3.91
C ASN A 33 5.49 -1.77 5.19
N LEU A 34 5.26 -0.47 5.05
CA LEU A 34 5.24 0.48 6.16
C LEU A 34 4.13 0.13 7.17
N ASP A 35 2.90 -0.07 6.69
CA ASP A 35 1.74 -0.36 7.54
C ASP A 35 1.94 -1.68 8.29
N TYR A 36 2.41 -2.72 7.58
CA TYR A 36 2.74 -4.00 8.20
C TYR A 36 3.83 -3.89 9.28
N THR A 37 4.89 -3.12 9.00
CA THR A 37 5.98 -2.91 9.97
C THR A 37 5.50 -2.13 11.19
N TYR A 38 4.58 -1.18 10.99
CA TYR A 38 3.99 -0.40 12.08
C TYR A 38 3.06 -1.26 12.95
N GLU A 39 2.28 -2.13 12.35
CA GLU A 39 1.42 -3.08 13.07
C GLU A 39 2.26 -4.05 13.89
N TYR A 40 3.33 -4.59 13.29
CA TYR A 40 4.27 -5.45 13.99
C TYR A 40 4.99 -4.73 15.14
N PHE A 41 5.34 -3.46 14.96
CA PHE A 41 5.88 -2.63 16.05
C PHE A 41 4.90 -2.51 17.23
N LYS A 42 3.62 -2.24 16.95
CA LYS A 42 2.58 -2.15 17.98
C LYS A 42 2.42 -3.47 18.71
N GLU A 43 2.36 -4.59 17.99
CA GLU A 43 2.27 -5.93 18.60
C GLU A 43 3.44 -6.22 19.53
N LEU A 44 4.68 -5.96 19.09
CA LEU A 44 5.87 -6.13 19.92
C LEU A 44 5.82 -5.25 21.17
N LEU A 45 5.41 -3.99 21.02
CA LEU A 45 5.29 -3.07 22.15
C LEU A 45 4.22 -3.56 23.13
N TYR A 46 3.10 -4.07 22.65
CA TYR A 46 2.05 -4.65 23.48
C TYR A 46 2.52 -5.90 24.25
N CYS A 47 3.28 -6.79 23.61
CA CYS A 47 3.86 -7.97 24.27
C CYS A 47 4.75 -7.62 25.46
N HIS A 48 5.41 -6.47 25.44
CA HIS A 48 6.32 -6.02 26.51
C HIS A 48 5.66 -5.05 27.51
N SER A 49 4.39 -4.70 27.32
CA SER A 49 3.64 -3.76 28.18
C SER A 49 2.59 -4.43 29.05
N PHE A 50 2.16 -5.65 28.69
CA PHE A 50 1.12 -6.38 29.41
C PHE A 50 1.67 -7.68 29.99
N ASN A 51 1.41 -7.93 31.27
CA ASN A 51 1.78 -9.19 31.90
C ASN A 51 0.77 -10.30 31.55
N ARG A 52 1.17 -11.21 30.66
CA ARG A 52 0.43 -12.46 30.40
C ARG A 52 1.42 -13.62 30.25
N PRO A 53 1.66 -14.40 31.32
CA PRO A 53 2.39 -15.66 31.22
C PRO A 53 1.63 -16.59 30.24
N PRO A 54 2.28 -17.35 29.33
CA PRO A 54 3.68 -17.79 29.28
C PRO A 54 4.67 -16.95 28.46
N ASN A 55 4.24 -15.96 27.66
CA ASN A 55 5.11 -15.30 26.66
C ASN A 55 5.33 -13.79 26.86
N ASN A 56 4.52 -13.12 27.69
CA ASN A 56 4.54 -11.66 27.82
C ASN A 56 5.01 -11.22 29.20
N ILE A 57 6.03 -10.37 29.23
CA ILE A 57 6.62 -9.81 30.45
C ILE A 57 6.35 -8.30 30.45
N GLU A 58 5.83 -7.78 31.56
CA GLU A 58 5.62 -6.34 31.77
C GLU A 58 6.96 -5.65 32.06
N LEU A 59 7.63 -5.21 31.00
CA LEU A 59 8.89 -4.47 31.06
C LEU A 59 8.66 -2.95 30.94
N PHE A 60 7.62 -2.54 30.22
CA PHE A 60 7.31 -1.13 30.00
C PHE A 60 6.05 -0.71 30.75
N THR A 61 6.15 0.42 31.45
CA THR A 61 4.99 1.08 32.05
C THR A 61 4.21 1.81 30.94
N HIS A 62 2.92 2.09 31.15
CA HIS A 62 2.10 2.85 30.19
C HIS A 62 2.76 4.17 29.72
N ASP A 63 3.41 4.92 30.62
CA ASP A 63 4.11 6.17 30.26
C ASP A 63 5.32 5.89 29.33
N ASP A 64 6.08 4.83 29.61
CA ASP A 64 7.22 4.41 28.78
C ASP A 64 6.76 4.09 27.36
N VAL A 65 5.62 3.41 27.22
CA VAL A 65 5.04 3.01 25.91
C VAL A 65 4.75 4.22 25.04
N VAL A 66 4.16 5.28 25.62
CA VAL A 66 3.85 6.52 24.89
C VAL A 66 5.13 7.22 24.45
N LYS A 67 6.13 7.30 25.34
CA LYS A 67 7.44 7.90 25.04
C LYS A 67 8.19 7.12 23.96
N ILE A 68 8.22 5.80 24.07
CA ILE A 68 8.85 4.90 23.09
C ILE A 68 8.15 5.04 21.73
N SER A 69 6.83 5.04 21.69
CA SER A 69 6.06 5.20 20.45
C SER A 69 6.40 6.51 19.75
N ASN A 70 6.37 7.62 20.50
CA ASN A 70 6.75 8.93 19.96
C ASN A 70 8.21 8.96 19.47
N TYR A 71 9.13 8.35 20.21
CA TYR A 71 10.53 8.28 19.82
C TYR A 71 10.73 7.49 18.53
N VAL A 72 10.18 6.27 18.44
CA VAL A 72 10.33 5.39 17.28
C VAL A 72 9.64 5.98 16.04
N LEU A 73 8.46 6.60 16.21
CA LEU A 73 7.77 7.29 15.12
C LEU A 73 8.62 8.43 14.54
N ASN A 74 9.17 9.28 15.40
CA ASN A 74 9.92 10.45 14.98
C ASN A 74 11.32 10.15 14.45
N THR A 75 11.90 8.99 14.79
CA THR A 75 13.26 8.62 14.38
C THR A 75 13.28 7.56 13.29
N PHE A 76 12.63 6.42 13.53
CA PHE A 76 12.64 5.28 12.62
C PHE A 76 11.61 5.46 11.50
N PHE A 77 10.32 5.58 11.84
CA PHE A 77 9.25 5.62 10.83
C PHE A 77 9.27 6.90 10.00
N ARG A 78 9.66 8.04 10.59
CA ARG A 78 9.90 9.30 9.86
C ARG A 78 10.91 9.11 8.71
N ASN A 79 11.94 8.29 8.93
CA ASN A 79 13.00 8.03 7.96
C ASN A 79 12.87 6.64 7.30
N PHE A 80 11.68 6.04 7.32
CA PHE A 80 11.46 4.67 6.85
C PHE A 80 11.93 4.46 5.40
N LYS A 81 11.61 5.40 4.52
CA LYS A 81 12.01 5.35 3.09
C LYS A 81 13.53 5.34 2.91
N LEU A 82 14.26 6.10 3.74
CA LEU A 82 15.73 6.15 3.68
C LEU A 82 16.33 4.81 4.08
N TYR A 83 15.88 4.24 5.20
CA TYR A 83 16.34 2.92 5.65
C TYR A 83 16.03 1.85 4.60
N LYS A 84 14.82 1.84 4.06
CA LYS A 84 14.44 0.90 3.00
C LYS A 84 15.34 1.04 1.78
N TYR A 85 15.57 2.27 1.30
CA TYR A 85 16.39 2.51 0.13
C TYR A 85 17.84 2.03 0.29
N VAL A 86 18.46 2.27 1.44
CA VAL A 86 19.87 1.91 1.66
C VAL A 86 20.05 0.41 1.91
N PHE A 87 19.09 -0.23 2.58
CA PHE A 87 19.28 -1.58 3.09
C PHE A 87 18.54 -2.67 2.29
N THR A 88 17.57 -2.32 1.45
CA THR A 88 16.87 -3.29 0.60
C THR A 88 17.73 -3.68 -0.61
N PRO A 89 18.02 -4.98 -0.82
CA PRO A 89 18.72 -5.43 -2.02
C PRO A 89 17.85 -5.19 -3.26
N THR A 90 18.46 -4.67 -4.34
CA THR A 90 17.75 -4.44 -5.60
C THR A 90 17.48 -5.77 -6.31
N VAL A 91 16.22 -6.03 -6.64
CA VAL A 91 15.81 -7.19 -7.43
C VAL A 91 15.76 -6.76 -8.89
N ARG A 92 16.62 -7.34 -9.74
CA ARG A 92 16.57 -7.17 -11.19
C ARG A 92 15.94 -8.41 -11.82
N LEU A 93 15.01 -8.22 -12.73
CA LEU A 93 14.38 -9.29 -13.50
C LEU A 93 14.82 -9.17 -14.95
N ASP A 94 15.74 -10.04 -15.39
CA ASP A 94 16.16 -10.12 -16.78
C ASP A 94 15.29 -11.14 -17.51
N LEU A 95 14.38 -10.65 -18.37
CA LEU A 95 13.50 -11.49 -19.18
C LEU A 95 14.08 -11.66 -20.59
N THR A 96 14.32 -12.90 -21.00
CA THR A 96 14.66 -13.23 -22.39
C THR A 96 13.49 -13.94 -23.04
N PHE A 97 12.85 -13.30 -24.00
CA PHE A 97 11.77 -13.90 -24.77
C PHE A 97 12.34 -14.53 -26.04
N THR A 98 12.10 -15.83 -26.22
CA THR A 98 12.32 -16.49 -27.52
C THR A 98 10.97 -16.67 -28.19
N TYR A 99 10.72 -15.91 -29.25
CA TYR A 99 9.50 -16.04 -30.03
C TYR A 99 9.60 -17.27 -30.93
N LEU A 100 8.68 -18.23 -30.77
CA LEU A 100 8.65 -19.49 -31.55
C LEU A 100 7.83 -19.39 -32.86
N GLY A 101 7.47 -18.18 -33.29
CA GLY A 101 6.76 -17.94 -34.56
C GLY A 101 7.68 -17.36 -35.63
N ALA A 102 7.45 -17.73 -36.90
CA ALA A 102 8.06 -17.02 -38.02
C ALA A 102 7.51 -15.57 -38.06
N LEU A 103 8.40 -14.59 -37.90
CA LEU A 103 8.04 -13.19 -38.14
C LEU A 103 7.60 -13.06 -39.61
N PRO A 104 6.45 -12.44 -39.94
CA PRO A 104 6.16 -12.09 -41.31
C PRO A 104 7.31 -11.20 -41.84
N PRO A 105 7.77 -11.39 -43.09
CA PRO A 105 8.90 -10.64 -43.62
C PRO A 105 8.60 -9.15 -43.50
N SER A 106 9.46 -8.41 -42.80
CA SER A 106 9.35 -6.95 -42.77
C SER A 106 9.51 -6.42 -44.20
N PRO A 107 8.75 -5.39 -44.59
CA PRO A 107 9.04 -4.64 -45.81
C PRO A 107 10.50 -4.15 -45.77
N PRO A 108 11.16 -4.02 -46.94
CA PRO A 108 12.58 -3.71 -47.03
C PRO A 108 12.92 -2.43 -46.26
N GLU A 109 13.97 -2.53 -45.44
CA GLU A 109 14.54 -1.47 -44.61
C GLU A 109 14.85 -0.23 -45.47
N ALA A 110 14.11 0.86 -45.24
CA ALA A 110 14.60 2.18 -45.57
C ALA A 110 15.63 2.54 -44.50
N GLU A 111 16.90 2.69 -44.92
CA GLU A 111 18.05 3.02 -44.09
C GLU A 111 17.78 4.20 -43.14
N MET A 112 17.41 3.91 -41.89
CA MET A 112 17.36 4.92 -40.83
C MET A 112 18.76 5.00 -40.21
N LYS A 113 19.54 5.96 -40.70
CA LYS A 113 20.86 6.31 -40.13
C LYS A 113 20.71 6.59 -38.64
N THR A 114 21.33 5.75 -37.82
CA THR A 114 21.50 5.95 -36.39
C THR A 114 22.43 7.14 -36.18
N GLN A 115 21.90 8.26 -35.68
CA GLN A 115 22.71 9.31 -35.07
C GLN A 115 22.67 9.08 -33.56
N ASP A 116 23.81 8.69 -32.99
CA ASP A 116 24.04 8.65 -31.56
C ASP A 116 23.90 10.05 -30.95
N SER A 117 22.98 10.21 -30.00
CA SER A 117 23.00 11.32 -29.05
C SER A 117 22.70 10.79 -27.65
N PRO A 118 23.56 11.03 -26.64
CA PRO A 118 23.35 10.55 -25.30
C PRO A 118 22.37 11.49 -24.57
N LEU A 119 21.15 11.02 -24.32
CA LEU A 119 20.20 11.71 -23.46
C LEU A 119 20.53 11.39 -21.99
N GLU A 120 21.20 12.35 -21.35
CA GLU A 120 21.25 12.49 -19.90
C GLU A 120 19.82 12.63 -19.35
N GLU A 121 19.36 11.63 -18.59
CA GLU A 121 18.08 11.69 -17.89
C GLU A 121 18.24 12.52 -16.60
N LYS A 122 18.14 13.86 -16.74
CA LYS A 122 17.90 14.76 -15.61
C LYS A 122 16.41 14.87 -15.38
N MET A 123 16.02 14.51 -14.16
CA MET A 123 14.68 14.66 -13.59
C MET A 123 14.18 16.12 -13.71
N LEU A 124 12.91 16.32 -14.06
CA LEU A 124 12.11 17.43 -13.54
C LEU A 124 10.64 17.02 -13.41
N PHE A 125 10.17 17.10 -12.17
CA PHE A 125 8.77 17.30 -11.81
C PHE A 125 8.42 18.73 -12.25
N ASP A 126 7.38 18.93 -13.07
CA ASP A 126 6.79 20.27 -13.22
C ASP A 126 5.27 20.19 -13.38
N GLN A 127 4.58 20.98 -12.56
CA GLN A 127 3.16 21.30 -12.67
C GLN A 127 3.06 22.49 -13.63
N GLY A 128 2.60 22.26 -14.84
CA GLY A 128 2.40 23.33 -15.81
C GLY A 128 1.44 22.91 -16.91
N THR A 129 0.29 23.57 -16.95
CA THR A 129 -0.71 23.49 -18.01
C THR A 129 -0.12 23.94 -19.34
N GLU A 130 0.09 23.03 -20.29
CA GLU A 130 0.25 23.37 -21.71
C GLU A 130 -0.53 22.40 -22.58
N ALA A 131 -1.23 22.96 -23.57
CA ALA A 131 -2.15 22.28 -24.46
C ALA A 131 -1.40 21.28 -25.35
N GLU A 132 -1.59 19.99 -25.09
CA GLU A 132 -1.13 18.91 -25.97
C GLU A 132 -2.04 18.86 -27.21
N ASP A 133 -1.42 18.82 -28.40
CA ASP A 133 -2.10 18.53 -29.67
C ASP A 133 -2.98 17.30 -29.50
N ILE A 134 -4.29 17.51 -29.58
CA ILE A 134 -5.25 16.48 -29.28
C ILE A 134 -5.34 15.54 -30.47
N ASP A 135 -4.69 14.39 -30.36
CA ASP A 135 -4.84 13.28 -31.29
C ASP A 135 -6.33 12.85 -31.31
N PRO A 136 -7.07 13.05 -32.42
CA PRO A 136 -8.53 12.83 -32.47
C PRO A 136 -8.91 11.38 -32.15
N GLU A 137 -8.01 10.44 -32.35
CA GLU A 137 -8.22 9.02 -32.03
C GLU A 137 -8.27 8.76 -30.52
N LYS A 138 -7.52 9.55 -29.72
CA LYS A 138 -7.45 9.44 -28.27
C LYS A 138 -8.70 10.00 -27.57
N LEU A 139 -9.28 11.08 -28.11
CA LEU A 139 -10.56 11.62 -27.62
C LEU A 139 -11.71 10.64 -27.80
N LEU A 140 -11.79 10.01 -28.98
CA LEU A 140 -12.84 9.03 -29.27
C LEU A 140 -12.75 7.84 -28.31
N ALA A 141 -11.54 7.34 -28.05
CA ALA A 141 -11.33 6.27 -27.08
C ALA A 141 -11.74 6.67 -25.64
N GLU A 142 -11.49 7.91 -25.23
CA GLU A 142 -11.93 8.42 -23.92
C GLU A 142 -13.45 8.55 -23.81
N GLU A 143 -14.12 9.01 -24.86
CA GLU A 143 -15.59 9.10 -24.90
C GLU A 143 -16.26 7.73 -24.87
N GLU A 144 -15.72 6.76 -25.61
CA GLU A 144 -16.20 5.37 -25.56
C GLU A 144 -16.01 4.75 -24.17
N LEU A 145 -14.86 4.97 -23.54
CA LEU A 145 -14.60 4.47 -22.19
C LEU A 145 -15.56 5.11 -21.17
N LYS A 146 -15.80 6.42 -21.25
CA LYS A 146 -16.77 7.12 -20.39
C LYS A 146 -18.19 6.56 -20.57
N ARG A 147 -18.59 6.25 -21.80
CA ARG A 147 -19.89 5.61 -22.09
C ARG A 147 -19.99 4.23 -21.42
N ILE A 148 -18.97 3.38 -21.58
CA ILE A 148 -18.96 2.04 -20.98
C ILE A 148 -19.01 2.11 -19.45
N VAL A 149 -18.25 3.03 -18.85
CA VAL A 149 -18.23 3.20 -17.38
C VAL A 149 -19.59 3.68 -16.86
N THR A 150 -20.23 4.64 -17.53
CA THR A 150 -21.54 5.14 -17.09
C THR A 150 -22.66 4.11 -17.26
N GLU A 151 -22.65 3.32 -18.34
CA GLU A 151 -23.57 2.19 -18.51
C GLU A 151 -23.38 1.12 -17.41
N PHE A 152 -22.13 0.79 -17.07
CA PHE A 152 -21.85 -0.17 -16.02
C PHE A 152 -22.30 0.34 -14.63
N LEU A 153 -21.98 1.59 -14.30
CA LEU A 153 -22.38 2.20 -13.02
C LEU A 153 -23.90 2.28 -12.87
N THR A 154 -24.61 2.66 -13.94
CA THR A 154 -26.09 2.72 -13.90
C THR A 154 -26.72 1.33 -13.78
N LYS A 155 -26.11 0.31 -14.39
CA LYS A 155 -26.56 -1.09 -14.26
C LYS A 155 -26.37 -1.62 -12.83
N GLU A 156 -25.20 -1.40 -12.23
CA GLU A 156 -24.95 -1.83 -10.86
C GLU A 156 -25.79 -1.04 -9.85
N ALA A 157 -26.02 0.27 -10.07
CA ALA A 157 -26.92 1.07 -9.23
C ALA A 157 -28.34 0.52 -9.21
N LYS A 158 -28.92 0.20 -10.37
CA LYS A 158 -30.26 -0.42 -10.48
C LYS A 158 -30.33 -1.79 -9.81
N LYS A 159 -29.25 -2.57 -9.90
CA LYS A 159 -29.16 -3.89 -9.27
C LYS A 159 -29.12 -3.77 -7.74
N VAL A 160 -28.37 -2.81 -7.21
CA VAL A 160 -28.32 -2.52 -5.77
C VAL A 160 -29.67 -2.04 -5.25
N GLU A 161 -30.32 -1.11 -5.97
CA GLU A 161 -31.66 -0.62 -5.63
C GLU A 161 -32.68 -1.77 -5.55
N GLY A 162 -32.70 -2.66 -6.55
CA GLY A 162 -33.58 -3.83 -6.54
C GLY A 162 -33.30 -4.80 -5.38
N ASN A 163 -32.03 -4.99 -4.99
CA ASN A 163 -31.68 -5.80 -3.83
C ASN A 163 -32.16 -5.16 -2.52
N ILE A 164 -32.03 -3.83 -2.37
CA ILE A 164 -32.50 -3.10 -1.20
C ILE A 164 -34.03 -3.21 -1.08
N ASP A 165 -34.76 -3.04 -2.18
CA ASP A 165 -36.22 -3.17 -2.19
C ASP A 165 -36.69 -4.57 -1.80
N GLN A 166 -36.01 -5.61 -2.28
CA GLN A 166 -36.29 -6.99 -1.87
C GLN A 166 -36.05 -7.18 -0.37
N HIS A 167 -34.92 -6.69 0.16
CA HIS A 167 -34.63 -6.76 1.58
C HIS A 167 -35.64 -5.97 2.42
N LEU A 168 -36.07 -4.80 1.97
CA LEU A 168 -37.08 -3.98 2.64
C LEU A 168 -38.44 -4.69 2.67
N LYS A 169 -38.83 -5.34 1.57
CA LYS A 169 -40.07 -6.10 1.48
C LYS A 169 -40.06 -7.31 2.42
N VAL A 170 -38.97 -8.07 2.45
CA VAL A 170 -38.81 -9.22 3.37
C VAL A 170 -38.83 -8.75 4.83
N ALA A 171 -38.17 -7.62 5.13
CA ALA A 171 -38.17 -7.05 6.47
C ALA A 171 -39.59 -6.57 6.89
N ALA A 172 -40.34 -5.96 5.97
CA ALA A 172 -41.72 -5.53 6.21
C ALA A 172 -42.66 -6.73 6.42
N GLU A 173 -42.54 -7.79 5.62
CA GLU A 173 -43.31 -9.03 5.77
C GLU A 173 -42.99 -9.74 7.10
N ALA A 174 -41.72 -9.79 7.50
CA ALA A 174 -41.30 -10.35 8.78
C ALA A 174 -41.86 -9.55 9.98
N LEU A 175 -41.94 -8.22 9.83
CA LEU A 175 -42.50 -7.34 10.86
C LEU A 175 -44.02 -7.50 10.94
N HIS A 176 -44.71 -7.62 9.80
CA HIS A 176 -46.15 -7.93 9.75
C HIS A 176 -46.48 -9.28 10.40
N ALA A 177 -45.74 -10.33 10.07
CA ALA A 177 -45.93 -11.67 10.65
C ALA A 177 -45.68 -11.70 12.17
N ARG A 178 -44.88 -10.76 12.70
CA ARG A 178 -44.62 -10.64 14.14
C ARG A 178 -45.67 -9.79 14.87
N ILE A 179 -46.39 -8.93 14.17
CA ILE A 179 -47.46 -8.09 14.72
C ILE A 179 -48.81 -8.82 14.71
N GLU A 180 -49.11 -9.64 13.69
CA GLU A 180 -50.35 -10.44 13.62
C GLU A 180 -50.68 -11.27 14.87
N PRO A 181 -49.74 -11.98 15.52
CA PRO A 181 -50.04 -12.75 16.74
C PRO A 181 -50.15 -11.90 18.01
N MET A 182 -50.02 -10.57 17.91
CA MET A 182 -50.05 -9.63 19.04
C MET A 182 -51.33 -8.78 19.11
N ILE A 183 -52.26 -8.99 18.17
CA ILE A 183 -53.64 -8.44 18.11
C ILE A 183 -54.63 -9.59 18.33
#